data_AF-X1DJY2-F1
#
_entry.id   AF-X1DJY2-F1
#
_cell.length_a   1.000
_cell.length_b   1.000
_cell.length_c   1.000
_cell.angle_alpha   90.00
_cell.angle_beta   90.00
_cell.angle_gamma   90.00
#
_symmetry.space_group_name_H-M   'P 1'
#
loop_
_entity.id
_entity.type
_entity.pdbx_description
1 polymer ?
#
loop_
_entity_poly.entity_id
_entity_poly.type
_entity_poly.pdbx_seq_one_letter_code
_entity_poly.pdbx_strand_id
1 'polypeptide(L)' 'MTKFIFISDTHVGGAGHMAYTQQKSYVDKIETILLCLDEWIKEEGDIDFILHGGDMINDTATDINIAHDLFDL' A
#
# COMPACT_ATOMS: atom_id res chain seq x y z
N MET A 1 9.15 4.92 23.49
CA MET A 1 9.88 4.08 22.52
C MET A 1 9.07 4.14 21.25
N THR A 2 9.69 4.41 20.10
CA THR A 2 8.93 4.55 18.85
C THR A 2 8.45 3.20 18.34
N LYS A 3 7.17 3.11 17.99
CA LYS A 3 6.54 1.97 17.32
C LYS A 3 6.04 2.41 15.95
N PHE A 4 6.47 1.71 14.92
CA PHE A 4 6.07 2.02 13.56
C PHE A 4 5.79 0.74 12.79
N ILE A 5 5.01 0.88 11.73
CA ILE A 5 4.74 -0.21 10.78
C ILE A 5 5.56 0.05 9.54
N PHE A 6 6.24 -0.99 9.04
CA PHE A 6 6.96 -0.93 7.78
C PHE A 6 6.16 -1.66 6.70
N ILE A 7 5.88 -0.97 5.60
CA ILE A 7 5.26 -1.54 4.39
C ILE A 7 6.14 -1.20 3.19
N SER A 8 6.05 -1.98 2.11
CA SER A 8 6.83 -1.74 0.88
C SER A 8 6.16 -2.46 -0.29
N ASP A 9 6.55 -2.12 -1.51
CA ASP A 9 6.20 -2.87 -2.73
C ASP A 9 4.69 -2.98 -2.93
N THR A 10 3.96 -1.90 -2.63
CA THR A 10 2.50 -1.87 -2.77
C THR A 10 2.04 -1.84 -4.22
N HIS A 11 2.90 -1.38 -5.15
CA HIS A 11 2.70 -1.41 -6.59
C HIS A 11 1.27 -1.00 -7.03
N VAL A 12 0.76 0.11 -6.48
CA VAL A 12 -0.56 0.66 -6.79
C VAL A 12 -0.71 0.82 -8.31
N GLY A 13 -1.87 0.39 -8.84
CA GLY A 13 -2.18 0.43 -10.28
C GLY A 13 -1.68 -0.78 -11.10
N GLY A 14 -0.92 -1.70 -10.49
CA GLY A 14 -0.34 -2.86 -11.17
C GLY A 14 -1.34 -3.92 -11.69
N ALA A 15 -2.61 -3.85 -11.29
CA ALA A 15 -3.63 -4.88 -11.60
C ALA A 15 -3.85 -5.11 -13.11
N GLY A 16 -3.66 -4.09 -13.95
CA GLY A 16 -3.82 -4.18 -15.41
C GLY A 16 -2.57 -4.58 -16.19
N HIS A 17 -1.40 -4.59 -15.55
CA HIS A 17 -0.09 -4.69 -16.22
C HIS A 17 0.66 -5.99 -15.91
N MET A 18 0.17 -6.79 -14.96
CA MET A 18 0.85 -7.97 -14.44
C MET A 18 0.54 -9.21 -15.29
N ALA A 19 1.32 -9.42 -16.35
CA ALA A 19 1.17 -10.59 -17.23
C ALA A 19 1.77 -11.88 -16.63
N TYR A 20 2.87 -11.77 -15.87
CA TYR A 20 3.53 -12.91 -15.20
C TYR A 20 4.05 -12.50 -13.84
N THR A 21 3.75 -13.31 -12.83
CA THR A 21 4.20 -13.09 -11.46
C THR A 21 4.74 -14.39 -10.90
N GLN A 22 5.87 -14.33 -10.19
CA GLN A 22 6.45 -15.51 -9.53
C GLN A 22 5.60 -15.98 -8.34
N GLN A 23 4.82 -15.06 -7.77
CA GLN A 23 3.87 -15.31 -6.69
C GLN A 23 2.50 -14.75 -7.08
N LYS A 24 1.44 -15.27 -6.48
CA LYS A 24 0.09 -14.72 -6.71
C LYS A 24 0.09 -13.25 -6.29
N SER A 25 -0.24 -12.39 -7.25
CA SER A 25 -0.38 -10.96 -6.99
C SER A 25 -1.72 -10.67 -6.32
N TYR A 26 -1.71 -9.68 -5.43
CA TYR A 26 -2.88 -9.14 -4.72
C TYR A 26 -2.96 -7.62 -4.89
N VAL A 27 -2.37 -7.08 -5.96
CA VAL A 27 -2.39 -5.63 -6.26
C VAL A 27 -3.82 -5.09 -6.40
N ASP A 28 -4.79 -5.91 -6.79
CA ASP A 28 -6.22 -5.57 -6.85
C ASP A 28 -6.89 -5.51 -5.46
N LYS A 29 -6.19 -5.95 -4.41
CA LYS A 29 -6.65 -5.92 -3.01
C LYS A 29 -5.97 -4.83 -2.20
N ILE A 30 -5.11 -4.01 -2.80
CA ILE A 30 -4.31 -3.03 -2.04
C ILE A 30 -5.20 -2.09 -1.21
N GLU A 31 -6.30 -1.61 -1.79
CA GLU A 31 -7.26 -0.76 -1.07
C GLU A 31 -7.85 -1.47 0.14
N THR A 32 -8.34 -2.71 -0.04
CA THR A 32 -8.88 -3.51 1.07
C THR A 32 -7.83 -3.78 2.14
N ILE A 33 -6.59 -4.08 1.75
CA ILE A 33 -5.49 -4.35 2.68
C ILE A 33 -5.17 -3.11 3.51
N LEU A 34 -5.08 -1.93 2.88
CA LEU A 34 -4.80 -0.67 3.58
C LEU A 34 -5.95 -0.27 4.49
N LEU A 35 -7.20 -0.47 4.09
CA LEU A 35 -8.37 -0.25 4.96
C LEU A 35 -8.34 -1.14 6.19
N CYS A 36 -8.08 -2.44 6.04
CA CYS A 36 -7.96 -3.34 7.18
C CYS A 36 -6.78 -2.99 8.09
N LEU A 37 -5.66 -2.53 7.52
CA LEU A 37 -4.52 -2.07 8.30
C LEU A 37 -4.87 -0.81 9.11
N ASP A 38 -5.55 0.16 8.50
CA ASP A 38 -6.02 1.37 9.17
C ASP A 38 -6.99 1.06 10.33
N GLU A 39 -7.97 0.17 10.10
CA GLU A 39 -8.87 -0.32 11.15
C GLU A 39 -8.09 -0.97 12.30
N TRP A 40 -7.14 -1.86 12.00
CA TRP A 40 -6.31 -2.52 13.00
C TRP A 40 -5.45 -1.53 13.81
N ILE A 41 -4.85 -0.52 13.15
CA ILE A 41 -4.07 0.52 13.83
C ILE A 41 -4.94 1.29 14.82
N LYS A 42 -6.18 1.63 14.42
CA LYS A 42 -7.15 2.33 15.27
C LYS A 42 -7.55 1.51 16.50
N GLU A 43 -7.61 0.18 16.37
CA GLU A 43 -7.92 -0.74 17.48
C GLU A 43 -6.75 -0.94 18.45
N GLU A 44 -5.53 -1.15 17.93
CA GLU A 44 -4.33 -1.40 18.77
C GLU A 44 -3.92 -0.15 19.56
N GLY A 45 -3.99 1.03 18.94
CA GLY A 45 -3.82 2.31 19.63
C GLY A 45 -2.43 2.51 20.27
N ASP A 46 -1.34 2.29 19.53
CA ASP A 46 0.04 2.62 19.98
C ASP A 46 1.06 2.59 18.81
N ILE A 47 0.68 3.14 17.65
CA ILE A 47 1.56 3.24 16.47
C ILE A 47 1.81 4.71 16.17
N ASP A 48 3.08 5.12 16.13
CA ASP A 48 3.47 6.52 15.92
C ASP A 48 3.35 6.93 14.44
N PHE A 49 3.72 6.04 13.52
CA PHE A 49 3.65 6.29 12.07
C PHE A 49 3.80 5.00 11.25
N ILE A 50 3.54 5.11 9.94
CA ILE A 50 3.84 4.10 8.94
C ILE A 50 5.03 4.58 8.11
N LEU A 51 6.01 3.70 7.89
CA LEU A 51 7.14 3.91 7.01
C LEU A 51 6.96 3.05 5.75
N HIS A 52 6.85 3.71 4.59
CA HIS A 52 6.83 3.02 3.30
C HIS A 52 8.26 2.88 2.74
N GLY A 53 8.67 1.67 2.38
CA GLY A 53 10.03 1.31 1.99
C GLY A 53 10.43 1.61 0.55
N GLY A 54 9.46 1.73 -0.36
CA GLY A 54 9.71 2.00 -1.78
C GLY A 54 8.72 1.23 -2.65
N ASP A 55 8.82 1.41 -3.97
CA ASP A 55 7.99 0.73 -4.97
C ASP A 55 6.48 0.80 -4.68
N MET A 56 6.05 2.01 -4.30
CA MET A 56 4.65 2.31 -3.97
C MET A 56 3.75 2.28 -5.21
N ILE A 57 4.22 2.82 -6.32
CA ILE A 57 3.44 3.06 -7.54
C ILE A 57 4.02 2.20 -8.64
N ASN A 58 3.16 1.52 -9.41
CA ASN A 58 3.60 0.67 -10.50
C ASN A 58 4.05 1.49 -11.73
N ASP A 59 3.22 2.42 -12.20
CA ASP A 59 3.58 3.37 -13.25
C ASP A 59 3.19 4.81 -12.85
N THR A 60 4.19 5.68 -12.67
CA THR A 60 3.98 7.07 -12.26
C THR A 60 3.16 7.87 -13.27
N ALA A 61 3.19 7.53 -14.56
CA ALA A 61 2.45 8.27 -15.58
C ALA A 61 0.93 8.03 -15.51
N THR A 62 0.51 6.88 -14.98
CA THR A 62 -0.90 6.47 -14.96
C THR A 62 -1.48 6.39 -13.56
N ASP A 63 -0.67 6.03 -12.56
CA ASP A 63 -1.18 5.53 -11.28
C ASP A 63 -0.96 6.51 -10.12
N ILE A 64 -0.30 7.66 -10.36
CA ILE A 64 0.07 8.62 -9.30
C ILE A 64 -1.14 9.18 -8.54
N ASN A 65 -2.24 9.50 -9.24
CA ASN A 65 -3.44 10.04 -8.61
C ASN A 65 -4.15 8.96 -7.77
N ILE A 66 -4.12 7.70 -8.22
CA ILE A 66 -4.70 6.59 -7.46
C ILE A 66 -3.92 6.41 -6.16
N ALA A 67 -2.60 6.47 -6.20
CA ALA A 67 -1.76 6.38 -5.00
C ALA A 67 -1.96 7.56 -4.06
N HIS A 68 -2.06 8.79 -4.58
CA HIS A 68 -2.37 9.99 -3.81
C HIS A 68 -3.69 9.83 -3.04
N ASP A 69 -4.76 9.44 -3.73
CA ASP A 69 -6.07 9.26 -3.11
C ASP A 69 -6.10 8.12 -2.09
N LEU A 70 -5.35 7.04 -2.36
CA LEU A 70 -5.32 5.85 -1.51
C LEU A 70 -4.54 6.05 -0.21
N PHE A 71 -3.46 6.83 -0.25
CA PHE A 71 -2.62 7.12 0.91
C PHE A 71 -2.93 8.47 1.57
N ASP A 72 -3.90 9.24 1.06
CA ASP A 72 -4.26 10.59 1.53
C ASP A 72 -3.04 11.53 1.61
N LEU A 73 -2.25 11.57 0.52
CA LEU A 73 -0.97 12.30 0.41
C LEU A 73 -1.07 13.67 -0.23
#